data_AF-A0A8H4UE41-F1
#
_entry.id   AF-A0A8H4UE41-F1
#
_cell.length_a   1.000
_cell.length_b   1.000
_cell.length_c   1.000
_cell.angle_alpha   90.00
_cell.angle_beta   90.00
_cell.angle_gamma   90.00
#
_symmetry.space_group_name_H-M   'P 1'
#
loop_
_entity.id
_entity.type
_entity.pdbx_description
1 polymer ?
#
loop_
_entity_poly.entity_id
_entity_poly.type
_entity_poly.pdbx_seq_one_letter_code
_entity_poly.pdbx_strand_id
1 'polypeptide(L)'
;MKLHSFLATLLATVAVGSPLAARDEMVKRQAKEACSVGYCTQNGGTTGGASGETVTVSTVAALIAAAKRTEPLTIIVSGKLTGSDRVRPTSDKTIIGAAGSSITGVGFYVRRQKNVILRNLKIGMVDASNGDAIGIDESTNVWVDHCDLSGDLSAGKDDLDGLLDISHGADWVSVTNTYFHDHWKGSLIGHSDNNASEDRGKLHITYANNYWKNVNSRQPLIRFATVHIVNNYWDGMTLSGVNTRMGAQVLVQSSTFANSAERAIFFADSKETGYAVVDDVQLGGSVNSAPKGTLTASKLPYKVTALGSANVARTIPGTAGQKL
;
A
#
# COMPACT_ATOMS: atom_id res chain seq x y z
N MET A 1 7.22 0.42 80.07
CA MET A 1 6.80 -0.03 78.71
C MET A 1 7.10 1.08 77.71
N LYS A 2 8.12 0.94 76.87
CA LYS A 2 8.40 1.87 75.75
C LYS A 2 8.08 1.13 74.45
N LEU A 3 6.98 1.52 73.81
CA LEU A 3 6.55 0.98 72.52
C LEU A 3 7.22 1.80 71.41
N HIS A 4 8.08 1.17 70.61
CA HIS A 4 8.64 1.78 69.40
C HIS A 4 7.75 1.37 68.22
N SER A 5 7.10 2.35 67.60
CA SER A 5 6.34 2.14 66.35
C SER A 5 7.31 2.24 65.17
N PHE A 6 7.46 1.14 64.43
CA PHE A 6 8.12 1.13 63.13
C PHE A 6 7.08 1.37 62.05
N LEU A 7 7.17 2.51 61.37
CA LEU A 7 6.38 2.80 60.18
C LEU A 7 7.11 2.21 58.96
N ALA A 8 6.59 1.12 58.41
CA ALA A 8 7.09 0.52 57.17
C ALA A 8 6.48 1.24 55.96
N THR A 9 7.28 2.04 55.28
CA THR A 9 6.93 2.66 53.99
C THR A 9 6.98 1.61 52.89
N LEU A 10 5.81 1.21 52.39
CA LEU A 10 5.67 0.32 51.24
C LEU A 10 5.93 1.14 49.95
N LEU A 11 7.11 1.01 49.34
CA LEU A 11 7.36 1.53 48.00
C LEU A 11 6.66 0.63 46.97
N ALA A 12 5.60 1.14 46.34
CA ALA A 12 5.04 0.52 45.16
C ALA A 12 5.98 0.74 43.96
N THR A 13 6.62 -0.32 43.49
CA THR A 13 7.39 -0.31 42.25
C THR A 13 6.42 -0.36 41.06
N VAL A 14 6.27 0.77 40.36
CA VAL A 14 5.60 0.78 39.06
C VAL A 14 6.55 0.14 38.05
N ALA A 15 6.27 -1.10 37.66
CA ALA A 15 7.01 -1.77 36.59
C ALA A 15 6.68 -1.09 35.25
N VAL A 16 7.56 -0.19 34.81
CA VAL A 16 7.48 0.40 33.46
C VAL A 16 7.96 -0.67 32.48
N GLY A 17 7.07 -1.14 31.60
CA GLY A 17 7.41 -2.10 30.55
C GLY A 17 8.53 -1.56 29.66
N SER A 18 9.39 -2.45 29.16
CA SER A 18 10.49 -2.04 28.29
C SER A 18 9.96 -1.45 26.96
N PRO A 19 10.69 -0.49 26.35
CA PRO A 19 10.30 0.07 25.05
C PRO A 19 10.12 -0.99 23.94
N LEU A 20 10.81 -2.12 24.05
CA LEU A 20 10.69 -3.27 23.14
C LEU A 20 9.35 -4.00 23.34
N ALA A 21 8.94 -4.24 24.59
CA ALA A 21 7.65 -4.89 24.88
C ALA A 21 6.47 -4.04 24.38
N ALA A 22 6.53 -2.72 24.56
CA ALA A 22 5.50 -1.80 24.07
C ALA A 22 5.41 -1.79 22.52
N ARG A 23 6.54 -1.92 21.82
CA ARG A 23 6.57 -2.02 20.35
C ARG A 23 5.97 -3.35 19.86
N ASP A 24 6.30 -4.45 20.52
CA ASP A 24 5.74 -5.77 20.17
C ASP A 24 4.21 -5.84 20.38
N GLU A 25 3.70 -5.22 21.45
CA GLU A 25 2.25 -5.10 21.68
C GLU A 25 1.56 -4.25 20.60
N MET A 26 2.20 -3.16 20.19
CA MET A 26 1.68 -2.29 19.13
C MET A 26 1.58 -3.02 17.78
N VAL A 27 2.62 -3.76 17.39
CA VAL A 27 2.62 -4.59 16.16
C VAL A 27 1.46 -5.59 16.23
N LYS A 28 1.33 -6.34 17.34
CA LYS A 28 0.25 -7.33 17.50
C LYS A 28 -1.15 -6.73 17.45
N ARG A 29 -1.34 -5.52 18.00
CA ARG A 29 -2.61 -4.80 17.93
C ARG A 29 -2.92 -4.40 16.50
N GLN A 30 -1.99 -3.76 15.81
CA GLN A 30 -2.17 -3.33 14.41
C GLN A 30 -2.40 -4.50 13.46
N ALA A 31 -1.82 -5.66 13.76
CA ALA A 31 -2.00 -6.86 12.95
C ALA A 31 -3.43 -7.43 12.96
N LYS A 32 -4.25 -7.02 13.94
CA LYS A 32 -5.65 -7.44 14.06
C LYS A 32 -6.64 -6.42 13.51
N GLU A 33 -6.17 -5.26 13.06
CA GLU A 33 -7.05 -4.22 12.53
C GLU A 33 -7.59 -4.62 11.15
N ALA A 34 -8.89 -4.44 10.97
CA ALA A 34 -9.52 -4.57 9.65
C ALA A 34 -9.28 -3.31 8.81
N CYS A 35 -9.35 -3.47 7.49
CA CYS A 35 -9.38 -2.35 6.55
C CYS A 35 -10.50 -1.38 6.95
N SER A 36 -10.13 -0.10 7.09
CA SER A 36 -11.01 0.94 7.62
C SER A 36 -11.41 1.99 6.57
N VAL A 37 -10.78 1.99 5.40
CA VAL A 37 -11.00 2.99 4.35
C VAL A 37 -10.79 2.40 2.97
N GLY A 38 -11.57 2.88 2.00
CA GLY A 38 -11.41 2.48 0.61
C GLY A 38 -12.22 1.24 0.22
N TYR A 39 -12.03 0.78 -1.01
CA TYR A 39 -12.73 -0.36 -1.57
C TYR A 39 -12.49 -1.68 -0.83
N CYS A 40 -11.40 -1.86 -0.06
CA CYS A 40 -11.23 -3.07 0.75
C CYS A 40 -12.21 -3.18 1.92
N THR A 41 -12.95 -2.11 2.24
CA THR A 41 -14.05 -2.15 3.22
C THR A 41 -15.33 -2.77 2.66
N GLN A 42 -15.42 -2.87 1.34
CA GLN A 42 -16.59 -3.38 0.63
C GLN A 42 -16.51 -4.90 0.45
N ASN A 43 -17.54 -5.52 -0.12
CA ASN A 43 -17.56 -6.96 -0.39
C ASN A 43 -17.29 -7.83 0.87
N GLY A 44 -17.83 -7.43 2.02
CA GLY A 44 -17.61 -8.12 3.30
C GLY A 44 -16.37 -7.68 4.09
N GLY A 45 -15.55 -6.80 3.52
CA GLY A 45 -14.40 -6.21 4.20
C GLY A 45 -13.12 -7.06 4.13
N THR A 46 -12.03 -6.51 4.67
CA THR A 46 -10.72 -7.19 4.78
C THR A 46 -10.27 -7.18 6.24
N THR A 47 -10.16 -8.36 6.84
CA THR A 47 -9.72 -8.57 8.23
C THR A 47 -8.38 -9.33 8.33
N GLY A 48 -7.86 -9.82 7.21
CA GLY A 48 -6.63 -10.60 7.14
C GLY A 48 -6.67 -11.82 8.05
N GLY A 49 -5.57 -12.07 8.74
CA GLY A 49 -5.38 -13.21 9.63
C GLY A 49 -5.80 -12.98 11.08
N ALA A 50 -6.65 -11.98 11.36
CA ALA A 50 -7.00 -11.57 12.72
C ALA A 50 -7.70 -12.65 13.56
N SER A 51 -8.40 -13.59 12.92
CA SER A 51 -9.05 -14.74 13.59
C SER A 51 -8.10 -15.90 13.88
N GLY A 52 -6.87 -15.81 13.38
CA GLY A 52 -5.85 -16.85 13.50
C GLY A 52 -4.90 -16.63 14.67
N GLU A 53 -3.94 -17.54 14.79
CA GLU A 53 -2.80 -17.32 15.68
C GLU A 53 -1.86 -16.24 15.13
N THR A 54 -0.89 -15.86 15.95
CA THR A 54 0.19 -14.95 15.56
C THR A 54 1.52 -15.67 15.64
N VAL A 55 2.27 -15.65 14.54
CA VAL A 55 3.63 -16.19 14.47
C VAL A 55 4.61 -15.07 14.14
N THR A 56 5.84 -15.20 14.63
CA THR A 56 6.95 -14.32 14.25
C THR A 56 7.95 -15.10 13.41
N VAL A 57 8.37 -14.54 12.28
CA VAL A 57 9.36 -15.12 11.38
C VAL A 57 10.55 -14.18 11.23
N SER A 58 11.74 -14.75 11.06
CA SER A 58 13.00 -14.01 10.92
C SER A 58 13.88 -14.50 9.77
N THR A 59 13.35 -15.42 8.94
CA THR A 59 14.01 -15.89 7.71
C THR A 59 13.02 -15.91 6.54
N VAL A 60 13.53 -15.80 5.31
CA VAL A 60 12.70 -15.86 4.09
C VAL A 60 11.98 -17.21 3.99
N ALA A 61 12.69 -18.31 4.31
CA ALA A 61 12.11 -19.65 4.32
C ALA A 61 10.94 -19.78 5.32
N ALA A 62 11.08 -19.25 6.54
CA ALA A 62 10.00 -19.26 7.53
C ALA A 62 8.81 -18.39 7.10
N LEU A 63 9.07 -17.23 6.50
CA LEU A 63 8.03 -16.36 5.93
C LEU A 63 7.25 -17.08 4.84
N ILE A 64 7.94 -17.74 3.89
CA ILE A 64 7.29 -18.52 2.82
C ILE A 64 6.47 -19.67 3.40
N ALA A 65 7.02 -20.39 4.38
CA ALA A 65 6.32 -21.51 5.02
C ALA A 65 5.04 -21.03 5.72
N ALA A 66 5.12 -19.94 6.51
CA ALA A 66 3.98 -19.37 7.19
C ALA A 66 2.93 -18.81 6.22
N ALA A 67 3.34 -18.11 5.16
CA ALA A 67 2.46 -17.52 4.17
C ALA A 67 1.62 -18.57 3.41
N LYS A 68 2.13 -19.81 3.29
CA LYS A 68 1.45 -20.93 2.61
C LYS A 68 0.45 -21.69 3.48
N ARG A 69 0.41 -21.43 4.79
CA ARG A 69 -0.52 -22.10 5.72
C ARG A 69 -1.97 -21.81 5.32
N THR A 70 -2.85 -22.79 5.44
CA THR A 70 -4.24 -22.68 4.94
C THR A 70 -5.15 -21.91 5.90
N GLU A 71 -4.88 -22.02 7.18
CA GLU A 71 -5.60 -21.38 8.26
C GLU A 71 -5.34 -19.87 8.31
N PRO A 72 -6.27 -19.07 8.86
CA PRO A 72 -6.02 -17.68 9.13
C PRO A 72 -4.75 -17.49 9.96
N LEU A 73 -3.90 -16.54 9.58
CA LEU A 73 -2.61 -16.35 10.26
C LEU A 73 -2.14 -14.90 10.22
N THR A 74 -1.75 -14.40 11.39
CA THR A 74 -0.96 -13.19 11.51
C THR A 74 0.53 -13.54 11.53
N ILE A 75 1.30 -13.00 10.59
CA ILE A 75 2.73 -13.24 10.39
C ILE A 75 3.48 -11.93 10.66
N ILE A 76 4.19 -11.88 11.78
CA ILE A 76 5.08 -10.76 12.11
C ILE A 76 6.45 -11.03 11.51
N VAL A 77 6.88 -10.17 10.59
CA VAL A 77 8.20 -10.22 9.97
C VAL A 77 9.19 -9.45 10.83
N SER A 78 10.18 -10.15 11.37
CA SER A 78 11.20 -9.57 12.26
C SER A 78 12.59 -9.59 11.64
N GLY A 79 13.37 -8.55 11.92
CA GLY A 79 14.74 -8.44 11.42
C GLY A 79 14.82 -8.07 9.93
N LYS A 80 16.02 -8.24 9.37
CA LYS A 80 16.34 -7.90 7.99
C LYS A 80 16.44 -9.17 7.17
N LEU A 81 15.53 -9.32 6.23
CA LEU A 81 15.45 -10.45 5.31
C LEU A 81 16.07 -10.06 3.97
N THR A 82 16.92 -10.93 3.43
CA THR A 82 17.48 -10.78 2.09
C THR A 82 17.31 -12.09 1.34
N GLY A 83 16.94 -12.02 0.07
CA GLY A 83 16.80 -13.18 -0.80
C GLY A 83 16.42 -12.78 -2.21
N SER A 84 16.00 -13.75 -3.00
CA SER A 84 15.54 -13.58 -4.37
C SER A 84 14.28 -14.41 -4.63
N ASP A 85 13.46 -14.57 -3.59
CA ASP A 85 12.26 -15.39 -3.61
C ASP A 85 11.01 -14.53 -3.86
N ARG A 86 9.90 -15.20 -4.15
CA ARG A 86 8.58 -14.58 -4.19
C ARG A 86 7.64 -15.24 -3.20
N VAL A 87 7.26 -14.49 -2.16
CA VAL A 87 6.29 -14.93 -1.14
C VAL A 87 4.91 -14.97 -1.78
N ARG A 88 4.20 -16.08 -1.60
CA ARG A 88 2.84 -16.29 -2.15
C ARG A 88 1.88 -16.58 -1.00
N PRO A 89 1.35 -15.53 -0.34
CA PRO A 89 0.37 -15.71 0.73
C PRO A 89 -0.87 -16.41 0.20
N THR A 90 -1.44 -17.30 0.99
CA THR A 90 -2.81 -17.80 0.80
C THR A 90 -3.82 -16.81 1.40
N SER A 91 -5.10 -17.14 1.32
CA SER A 91 -6.18 -16.34 1.89
C SER A 91 -6.07 -16.21 3.43
N ASP A 92 -6.72 -15.19 3.98
CA ASP A 92 -6.83 -14.95 5.42
C ASP A 92 -5.48 -14.72 6.10
N LYS A 93 -4.65 -13.86 5.51
CA LYS A 93 -3.32 -13.53 6.03
C LYS A 93 -3.21 -12.07 6.41
N THR A 94 -2.61 -11.81 7.56
CA THR A 94 -1.99 -10.51 7.84
C THR A 94 -0.49 -10.72 7.88
N ILE A 95 0.26 -10.05 7.01
CA ILE A 95 1.72 -10.05 7.03
C ILE A 95 2.15 -8.64 7.40
N ILE A 96 2.78 -8.51 8.57
CA ILE A 96 3.13 -7.21 9.14
C ILE A 96 4.61 -7.13 9.50
N GLY A 97 5.29 -6.05 9.11
CA GLY A 97 6.67 -5.81 9.53
C GLY A 97 6.75 -5.37 10.98
N ALA A 98 7.68 -5.95 11.74
CA ALA A 98 8.03 -5.48 13.07
C ALA A 98 8.89 -4.21 13.01
N ALA A 99 9.12 -3.59 14.17
CA ALA A 99 9.95 -2.40 14.28
C ALA A 99 11.36 -2.62 13.70
N GLY A 100 11.76 -1.74 12.77
CA GLY A 100 13.06 -1.82 12.10
C GLY A 100 13.28 -3.05 11.20
N SER A 101 12.21 -3.79 10.86
CA SER A 101 12.30 -4.90 9.91
C SER A 101 12.43 -4.39 8.47
N SER A 102 13.10 -5.18 7.62
CA SER A 102 13.21 -4.87 6.19
C SER A 102 13.34 -6.14 5.35
N ILE A 103 12.95 -6.05 4.09
CA ILE A 103 12.99 -7.12 3.10
C ILE A 103 13.70 -6.59 1.85
N THR A 104 14.75 -7.28 1.40
CA THR A 104 15.52 -6.90 0.22
C THR A 104 15.56 -8.05 -0.78
N GLY A 105 15.19 -7.78 -2.02
CA GLY A 105 15.22 -8.74 -3.14
C GLY A 105 14.07 -9.76 -3.17
N VAL A 106 13.19 -9.76 -2.16
CA VAL A 106 12.06 -10.68 -2.05
C VAL A 106 10.75 -9.94 -2.31
N GLY A 107 9.99 -10.38 -3.31
CA GLY A 107 8.68 -9.81 -3.66
C GLY A 107 7.50 -10.59 -3.05
N PHE A 108 6.30 -10.01 -3.11
CA PHE A 108 5.04 -10.64 -2.71
C PHE A 108 4.12 -10.81 -3.91
N TYR A 109 3.43 -11.95 -3.99
CA TYR A 109 2.46 -12.20 -5.05
C TYR A 109 1.20 -12.86 -4.52
N VAL A 110 0.17 -12.02 -4.34
CA VAL A 110 -1.16 -12.42 -3.88
C VAL A 110 -1.98 -12.76 -5.13
N ARG A 111 -2.06 -14.06 -5.44
CA ARG A 111 -2.77 -14.54 -6.63
C ARG A 111 -3.89 -15.50 -6.29
N ARG A 112 -5.10 -15.24 -6.80
CA ARG A 112 -6.31 -16.06 -6.55
C ARG A 112 -6.62 -16.23 -5.07
N GLN A 113 -6.39 -15.18 -4.30
CA GLN A 113 -6.65 -15.19 -2.86
C GLN A 113 -7.69 -14.14 -2.49
N LYS A 114 -8.16 -14.23 -1.26
CA LYS A 114 -9.00 -13.20 -0.66
C LYS A 114 -8.58 -12.89 0.76
N ASN A 115 -8.98 -11.70 1.24
CA ASN A 115 -8.81 -11.31 2.63
C ASN A 115 -7.33 -11.33 3.08
N VAL A 116 -6.50 -10.53 2.42
CA VAL A 116 -5.06 -10.43 2.70
C VAL A 116 -4.69 -9.00 3.08
N ILE A 117 -3.93 -8.85 4.17
CA ILE A 117 -3.36 -7.58 4.63
C ILE A 117 -1.84 -7.69 4.53
N LEU A 118 -1.22 -6.74 3.81
CA LEU A 118 0.24 -6.52 3.78
C LEU A 118 0.50 -5.17 4.44
N ARG A 119 1.18 -5.15 5.59
CA ARG A 119 1.24 -3.95 6.44
C ARG A 119 2.61 -3.65 7.00
N ASN A 120 3.00 -2.38 7.06
CA ASN A 120 4.26 -1.96 7.71
C ASN A 120 5.50 -2.70 7.17
N LEU A 121 5.46 -3.15 5.92
CA LEU A 121 6.56 -3.87 5.27
C LEU A 121 7.46 -2.87 4.57
N LYS A 122 8.77 -2.99 4.78
CA LYS A 122 9.78 -2.29 4.00
C LYS A 122 10.38 -3.25 2.97
N ILE A 123 10.08 -3.06 1.70
CA ILE A 123 10.45 -3.96 0.60
C ILE A 123 11.22 -3.16 -0.44
N GLY A 124 12.40 -3.62 -0.83
CA GLY A 124 13.14 -2.97 -1.90
C GLY A 124 14.04 -3.90 -2.71
N MET A 125 14.52 -3.38 -3.84
CA MET A 125 15.49 -4.05 -4.73
C MET A 125 15.00 -5.41 -5.25
N VAL A 126 13.71 -5.55 -5.55
CA VAL A 126 13.15 -6.79 -6.13
C VAL A 126 13.48 -6.85 -7.61
N ASP A 127 14.39 -7.77 -7.97
CA ASP A 127 14.80 -8.02 -9.35
C ASP A 127 13.59 -8.35 -10.24
N ALA A 128 13.57 -7.83 -11.47
CA ALA A 128 12.46 -8.02 -12.40
C ALA A 128 12.14 -9.50 -12.66
N SER A 129 13.14 -10.40 -12.59
CA SER A 129 12.92 -11.85 -12.71
C SER A 129 12.07 -12.45 -11.57
N ASN A 130 12.01 -11.75 -10.43
CA ASN A 130 11.16 -12.09 -9.30
C ASN A 130 9.81 -11.36 -9.30
N GLY A 131 9.55 -10.52 -10.29
CA GLY A 131 8.33 -9.72 -10.44
C GLY A 131 8.37 -8.43 -9.63
N ASP A 132 7.20 -7.96 -9.21
CA ASP A 132 7.04 -6.71 -8.48
C ASP A 132 7.39 -6.85 -6.99
N ALA A 133 7.60 -5.71 -6.31
CA ALA A 133 7.66 -5.74 -4.85
C ALA A 133 6.34 -6.28 -4.24
N ILE A 134 5.19 -5.88 -4.80
CA ILE A 134 3.87 -6.46 -4.50
C ILE A 134 3.05 -6.62 -5.80
N GLY A 135 2.79 -7.85 -6.21
CA GLY A 135 1.82 -8.17 -7.27
C GLY A 135 0.51 -8.71 -6.69
N ILE A 136 -0.62 -8.25 -7.22
CA ILE A 136 -1.98 -8.68 -6.82
C ILE A 136 -2.78 -9.05 -8.06
N ASP A 137 -3.03 -10.34 -8.25
CA ASP A 137 -3.73 -10.86 -9.43
C ASP A 137 -4.92 -11.72 -9.04
N GLU A 138 -6.03 -11.60 -9.77
CA GLU A 138 -7.21 -12.46 -9.61
C GLU A 138 -7.70 -12.56 -8.14
N SER A 139 -7.45 -11.52 -7.33
CA SER A 139 -7.62 -11.56 -5.88
C SER A 139 -8.61 -10.50 -5.41
N THR A 140 -9.27 -10.74 -4.29
CA THR A 140 -10.29 -9.83 -3.75
C THR A 140 -10.01 -9.42 -2.31
N ASN A 141 -10.44 -8.22 -1.90
CA ASN A 141 -10.35 -7.79 -0.50
C ASN A 141 -8.89 -7.82 0.01
N VAL A 142 -8.01 -7.09 -0.68
CA VAL A 142 -6.60 -6.94 -0.31
C VAL A 142 -6.34 -5.54 0.22
N TRP A 143 -5.61 -5.43 1.33
CA TRP A 143 -5.22 -4.16 1.92
C TRP A 143 -3.70 -4.06 2.04
N VAL A 144 -3.11 -3.08 1.35
CA VAL A 144 -1.70 -2.72 1.49
C VAL A 144 -1.63 -1.44 2.30
N ASP A 145 -1.02 -1.46 3.49
CA ASP A 145 -1.03 -0.32 4.41
C ASP A 145 0.34 -0.03 5.03
N HIS A 146 0.74 1.24 5.11
CA HIS A 146 2.01 1.63 5.76
C HIS A 146 3.24 0.90 5.20
N CYS A 147 3.23 0.48 3.94
CA CYS A 147 4.42 -0.13 3.34
C CYS A 147 5.42 0.94 2.88
N ASP A 148 6.71 0.61 2.87
CA ASP A 148 7.81 1.38 2.30
C ASP A 148 8.34 0.54 1.13
N LEU A 149 8.11 1.00 -0.10
CA LEU A 149 8.38 0.28 -1.35
C LEU A 149 9.39 1.07 -2.17
N SER A 150 10.56 0.49 -2.39
CA SER A 150 11.67 1.19 -3.04
C SER A 150 12.33 0.40 -4.17
N GLY A 151 12.83 1.14 -5.15
CA GLY A 151 13.66 0.60 -6.23
C GLY A 151 15.08 1.12 -6.20
N ASP A 152 15.63 1.27 -7.41
CA ASP A 152 16.91 1.93 -7.67
C ASP A 152 16.84 2.68 -9.00
N LEU A 153 16.90 4.01 -8.96
CA LEU A 153 16.93 4.86 -10.16
C LEU A 153 18.27 4.83 -10.90
N SER A 154 19.33 4.34 -10.27
CA SER A 154 20.63 4.15 -10.92
C SER A 154 20.70 2.87 -11.74
N ALA A 155 19.81 1.91 -11.46
CA ALA A 155 19.61 0.72 -12.27
C ALA A 155 18.87 1.03 -13.57
N GLY A 156 18.97 0.11 -14.54
CA GLY A 156 18.17 0.14 -15.75
C GLY A 156 16.68 0.07 -15.44
N LYS A 157 15.86 0.74 -16.26
CA LYS A 157 14.40 0.81 -16.10
C LYS A 157 13.72 -0.55 -15.91
N ASP A 158 14.28 -1.59 -16.51
CA ASP A 158 13.72 -2.95 -16.53
C ASP A 158 14.58 -3.97 -15.75
N ASP A 159 15.60 -3.51 -15.00
CA ASP A 159 16.36 -4.37 -14.07
C ASP A 159 15.48 -4.73 -12.85
N LEU A 160 14.62 -3.80 -12.45
CA LEU A 160 13.54 -4.00 -11.48
C LEU A 160 12.19 -3.80 -12.20
N ASP A 161 11.13 -4.51 -11.79
CA ASP A 161 9.80 -4.34 -12.42
C ASP A 161 8.93 -3.26 -11.75
N GLY A 162 7.68 -3.53 -11.33
CA GLY A 162 6.83 -2.58 -10.62
C GLY A 162 7.09 -2.57 -9.10
N LEU A 163 6.71 -1.48 -8.41
CA LEU A 163 6.59 -1.55 -6.95
C LEU A 163 5.28 -2.24 -6.54
N LEU A 164 4.16 -1.87 -7.16
CA LEU A 164 2.86 -2.46 -6.84
C LEU A 164 1.97 -2.60 -8.07
N ASP A 165 1.73 -3.82 -8.52
CA ASP A 165 0.87 -4.09 -9.68
C ASP A 165 -0.40 -4.83 -9.27
N ILE A 166 -1.54 -4.42 -9.83
CA ILE A 166 -2.87 -4.97 -9.56
C ILE A 166 -3.54 -5.33 -10.89
N SER A 167 -3.74 -6.61 -11.17
CA SER A 167 -4.18 -7.02 -12.50
C SER A 167 -5.08 -8.26 -12.50
N HIS A 168 -5.38 -8.77 -13.69
CA HIS A 168 -6.18 -9.97 -13.92
C HIS A 168 -7.49 -9.97 -13.12
N GLY A 169 -8.23 -8.88 -13.20
CA GLY A 169 -9.52 -8.74 -12.54
C GLY A 169 -9.48 -8.81 -11.02
N ALA A 170 -8.35 -8.51 -10.39
CA ALA A 170 -8.32 -8.25 -8.95
C ALA A 170 -9.33 -7.15 -8.57
N ASP A 171 -9.86 -7.18 -7.36
CA ASP A 171 -10.95 -6.28 -6.98
C ASP A 171 -10.99 -5.98 -5.48
N TRP A 172 -11.67 -4.91 -5.09
CA TRP A 172 -11.83 -4.50 -3.68
C TRP A 172 -10.48 -4.32 -2.97
N VAL A 173 -9.58 -3.57 -3.60
CA VAL A 173 -8.22 -3.34 -3.09
C VAL A 173 -8.09 -1.92 -2.56
N SER A 174 -7.35 -1.74 -1.47
CA SER A 174 -6.89 -0.40 -1.08
C SER A 174 -5.42 -0.40 -0.70
N VAL A 175 -4.76 0.68 -1.10
CA VAL A 175 -3.35 0.98 -0.85
C VAL A 175 -3.31 2.27 -0.07
N THR A 176 -2.93 2.18 1.21
CA THR A 176 -3.04 3.31 2.14
C THR A 176 -1.75 3.59 2.86
N ASN A 177 -1.49 4.86 3.17
CA ASN A 177 -0.34 5.31 3.96
C ASN A 177 1.00 4.71 3.47
N THR A 178 1.11 4.35 2.19
CA THR A 178 2.28 3.64 1.64
C THR A 178 3.23 4.65 1.02
N TYR A 179 4.53 4.41 1.17
CA TYR A 179 5.59 5.24 0.61
C TYR A 179 6.22 4.51 -0.59
N PHE A 180 6.02 5.06 -1.78
CA PHE A 180 6.62 4.61 -3.03
C PHE A 180 7.78 5.52 -3.38
N HIS A 181 8.99 4.98 -3.55
CA HIS A 181 10.10 5.86 -3.85
C HIS A 181 11.26 5.29 -4.66
N ASP A 182 11.99 6.21 -5.29
CA ASP A 182 13.25 5.99 -5.97
C ASP A 182 13.15 4.84 -7.00
N HIS A 183 12.18 4.93 -7.91
CA HIS A 183 11.86 3.83 -8.81
C HIS A 183 11.32 4.26 -10.18
N TRP A 184 11.51 3.41 -11.19
CA TRP A 184 11.11 3.70 -12.56
C TRP A 184 9.60 3.49 -12.84
N LYS A 185 9.02 2.41 -12.29
CA LYS A 185 7.64 1.97 -12.58
C LYS A 185 6.85 1.83 -11.27
N GLY A 186 6.16 2.89 -10.85
CA GLY A 186 5.50 2.94 -9.55
C GLY A 186 4.45 1.83 -9.35
N SER A 187 3.29 1.97 -9.98
CA SER A 187 2.17 1.06 -9.83
C SER A 187 1.32 0.98 -11.09
N LEU A 188 0.95 -0.24 -11.49
CA LEU A 188 0.08 -0.51 -12.63
C LEU A 188 -1.23 -1.18 -12.20
N ILE A 189 -2.32 -0.78 -12.84
CA ILE A 189 -3.65 -1.38 -12.72
C ILE A 189 -4.12 -1.81 -14.11
N GLY A 190 -4.34 -3.11 -14.28
CA GLY A 190 -4.71 -3.72 -15.57
C GLY A 190 -3.52 -3.78 -16.54
N HIS A 191 -2.96 -4.97 -16.71
CA HIS A 191 -1.64 -5.15 -17.36
C HIS A 191 -1.65 -4.93 -18.89
N SER A 192 -2.79 -5.12 -19.56
CA SER A 192 -2.88 -5.15 -21.02
C SER A 192 -4.17 -4.55 -21.55
N ASP A 193 -4.09 -3.79 -22.65
CA ASP A 193 -5.26 -3.31 -23.40
C ASP A 193 -6.14 -4.47 -23.93
N ASN A 194 -5.59 -5.69 -24.05
CA ASN A 194 -6.29 -6.86 -24.57
C ASN A 194 -6.93 -7.73 -23.46
N ASN A 195 -6.91 -7.30 -22.20
CA ASN A 195 -7.44 -8.08 -21.07
C ASN A 195 -8.86 -7.67 -20.63
N ALA A 196 -9.60 -7.00 -21.52
CA ALA A 196 -10.90 -6.43 -21.21
C ALA A 196 -11.92 -7.46 -20.67
N SER A 197 -11.84 -8.72 -21.10
CA SER A 197 -12.74 -9.80 -20.64
C SER A 197 -12.59 -10.14 -19.17
N GLU A 198 -11.40 -9.96 -18.59
CA GLU A 198 -11.15 -10.23 -17.18
C GLU A 198 -11.33 -8.98 -16.32
N ASP A 199 -10.94 -7.82 -16.84
CA ASP A 199 -10.76 -6.57 -16.09
C ASP A 199 -11.99 -5.65 -16.10
N ARG A 200 -12.81 -5.64 -17.17
CA ARG A 200 -13.99 -4.77 -17.23
C ARG A 200 -15.01 -5.14 -16.14
N GLY A 201 -15.43 -4.15 -15.36
CA GLY A 201 -16.37 -4.32 -14.25
C GLY A 201 -15.73 -4.78 -12.93
N LYS A 202 -14.40 -4.90 -12.87
CA LYS A 202 -13.61 -5.18 -11.66
C LYS A 202 -12.61 -4.04 -11.41
N LEU A 203 -11.52 -4.32 -10.68
CA LEU A 203 -10.45 -3.37 -10.36
C LEU A 203 -11.00 -2.11 -9.68
N HIS A 204 -11.78 -2.28 -8.61
CA HIS A 204 -12.16 -1.18 -7.72
C HIS A 204 -11.04 -0.94 -6.70
N ILE A 205 -10.24 0.11 -6.95
CA ILE A 205 -8.99 0.37 -6.22
C ILE A 205 -9.04 1.72 -5.52
N THR A 206 -8.54 1.77 -4.28
CA THR A 206 -8.33 3.04 -3.56
C THR A 206 -6.85 3.26 -3.29
N TYR A 207 -6.34 4.44 -3.59
CA TYR A 207 -5.06 4.94 -3.08
C TYR A 207 -5.35 6.08 -2.10
N ALA A 208 -5.07 5.91 -0.81
CA ALA A 208 -5.31 6.96 0.19
C ALA A 208 -4.07 7.28 1.02
N ASN A 209 -3.75 8.57 1.19
CA ASN A 209 -2.66 9.04 2.05
C ASN A 209 -1.25 8.51 1.67
N ASN A 210 -1.02 8.15 0.40
CA ASN A 210 0.28 7.62 -0.02
C ASN A 210 1.26 8.74 -0.37
N TYR A 211 2.55 8.47 -0.17
CA TYR A 211 3.63 9.35 -0.57
C TYR A 211 4.37 8.72 -1.75
N TRP A 212 4.54 9.47 -2.83
CA TRP A 212 5.29 9.08 -4.02
C TRP A 212 6.47 10.03 -4.16
N LYS A 213 7.70 9.53 -4.01
CA LYS A 213 8.91 10.35 -4.07
C LYS A 213 9.91 9.86 -5.09
N ASN A 214 10.37 10.71 -6.00
CA ASN A 214 11.36 10.33 -7.01
C ASN A 214 10.92 9.09 -7.82
N VAL A 215 9.65 9.03 -8.23
CA VAL A 215 9.15 7.94 -9.07
C VAL A 215 8.97 8.45 -10.49
N ASN A 216 9.43 7.68 -11.47
CA ASN A 216 9.47 8.15 -12.86
C ASN A 216 8.10 8.13 -13.52
N SER A 217 7.44 6.98 -13.56
CA SER A 217 6.18 6.79 -14.27
C SER A 217 5.25 5.83 -13.55
N ARG A 218 4.01 5.71 -14.05
CA ARG A 218 2.96 4.83 -13.52
C ARG A 218 2.63 5.17 -12.06
N GLN A 219 1.99 6.31 -11.80
CA GLN A 219 1.67 6.74 -10.43
C GLN A 219 0.18 7.06 -10.19
N PRO A 220 -0.76 6.14 -10.51
CA PRO A 220 -0.60 4.84 -11.19
C PRO A 220 -0.85 4.92 -12.71
N LEU A 221 -0.47 3.87 -13.44
CA LEU A 221 -1.02 3.58 -14.78
C LEU A 221 -2.29 2.75 -14.63
N ILE A 222 -3.39 3.13 -15.27
CA ILE A 222 -4.71 2.58 -14.98
C ILE A 222 -5.46 2.20 -16.25
N ARG A 223 -5.86 0.94 -16.39
CA ARG A 223 -6.75 0.43 -17.44
C ARG A 223 -8.04 -0.14 -16.85
N PHE A 224 -9.18 0.07 -17.51
CA PHE A 224 -10.52 -0.48 -17.21
C PHE A 224 -11.14 -0.15 -15.84
N ALA A 225 -10.30 0.18 -14.86
CA ALA A 225 -10.60 0.23 -13.44
C ALA A 225 -11.45 1.43 -13.01
N THR A 226 -12.06 1.28 -11.83
CA THR A 226 -12.64 2.40 -11.08
C THR A 226 -11.70 2.72 -9.92
N VAL A 227 -11.05 3.88 -9.96
CA VAL A 227 -9.98 4.22 -9.01
C VAL A 227 -10.29 5.51 -8.27
N HIS A 228 -10.20 5.45 -6.95
CA HIS A 228 -10.23 6.64 -6.10
C HIS A 228 -8.84 6.91 -5.54
N ILE A 229 -8.33 8.12 -5.77
CA ILE A 229 -7.05 8.61 -5.26
C ILE A 229 -7.32 9.81 -4.38
N VAL A 230 -7.02 9.73 -3.08
CA VAL A 230 -7.31 10.80 -2.12
C VAL A 230 -6.13 11.05 -1.19
N ASN A 231 -5.80 12.31 -0.91
CA ASN A 231 -4.68 12.67 0.00
C ASN A 231 -3.32 12.11 -0.44
N ASN A 232 -3.09 11.89 -1.73
CA ASN A 232 -1.79 11.41 -2.20
C ASN A 232 -0.86 12.59 -2.42
N TYR A 233 0.41 12.41 -2.04
CA TYR A 233 1.45 13.40 -2.26
C TYR A 233 2.47 12.85 -3.26
N TRP A 234 2.64 13.54 -4.39
CA TRP A 234 3.70 13.27 -5.35
C TRP A 234 4.77 14.36 -5.25
N ASP A 235 6.02 13.95 -5.06
CA ASP A 235 7.16 14.84 -4.88
C ASP A 235 8.35 14.34 -5.72
N GLY A 236 8.73 15.06 -6.77
CA GLY A 236 9.81 14.57 -7.65
C GLY A 236 9.33 13.53 -8.66
N MET A 237 8.10 13.65 -9.18
CA MET A 237 7.64 12.84 -10.32
C MET A 237 8.49 13.16 -11.55
N THR A 238 9.31 12.23 -12.05
CA THR A 238 10.34 12.58 -13.06
C THR A 238 9.90 12.48 -14.52
N LEU A 239 8.82 11.75 -14.83
CA LEU A 239 8.26 11.69 -16.19
C LEU A 239 6.75 11.90 -16.23
N SER A 240 5.97 11.07 -15.52
CA SER A 240 4.51 11.14 -15.59
C SER A 240 3.81 10.50 -14.40
N GLY A 241 2.57 10.94 -14.15
CA GLY A 241 1.79 10.58 -12.97
C GLY A 241 0.68 9.58 -13.26
N VAL A 242 -0.55 10.00 -12.97
CA VAL A 242 -1.80 9.24 -13.14
C VAL A 242 -2.14 9.16 -14.63
N ASN A 243 -2.02 7.96 -15.21
CA ASN A 243 -2.33 7.71 -16.62
C ASN A 243 -3.60 6.87 -16.77
N THR A 244 -4.70 7.52 -17.14
CA THR A 244 -6.03 6.92 -17.25
C THR A 244 -6.26 6.37 -18.67
N ARG A 245 -6.52 5.08 -18.83
CA ARG A 245 -6.60 4.38 -20.12
C ARG A 245 -7.77 3.41 -20.18
N MET A 246 -8.14 2.98 -21.37
CA MET A 246 -9.06 1.86 -21.61
C MET A 246 -10.38 1.95 -20.84
N GLY A 247 -11.03 3.12 -20.88
CA GLY A 247 -12.30 3.37 -20.21
C GLY A 247 -12.23 3.58 -18.70
N ALA A 248 -11.04 3.55 -18.09
CA ALA A 248 -10.86 3.76 -16.66
C ALA A 248 -11.57 5.03 -16.17
N GLN A 249 -12.17 4.97 -14.99
CA GLN A 249 -12.79 6.10 -14.31
C GLN A 249 -12.03 6.39 -13.03
N VAL A 250 -11.38 7.55 -12.97
CA VAL A 250 -10.53 7.94 -11.85
C VAL A 250 -11.10 9.19 -11.18
N LEU A 251 -11.10 9.20 -9.85
CA LEU A 251 -11.40 10.36 -9.05
C LEU A 251 -10.13 10.70 -8.24
N VAL A 252 -9.56 11.87 -8.49
CA VAL A 252 -8.39 12.39 -7.76
C VAL A 252 -8.85 13.54 -6.87
N GLN A 253 -8.77 13.36 -5.56
CA GLN A 253 -9.26 14.33 -4.57
C GLN A 253 -8.21 14.75 -3.56
N SER A 254 -8.25 16.00 -3.12
CA SER A 254 -7.48 16.50 -1.98
C SER A 254 -6.03 16.02 -2.01
N SER A 255 -5.35 16.18 -3.15
CA SER A 255 -4.03 15.60 -3.41
C SER A 255 -3.08 16.65 -4.00
N THR A 256 -1.77 16.40 -3.90
CA THR A 256 -0.76 17.41 -4.24
C THR A 256 0.39 16.82 -5.04
N PHE A 257 0.75 17.48 -6.12
CA PHE A 257 1.97 17.28 -6.89
C PHE A 257 2.92 18.43 -6.59
N ALA A 258 4.17 18.13 -6.28
CA ALA A 258 5.26 19.08 -6.08
C ALA A 258 6.51 18.58 -6.82
N ASN A 259 7.36 19.51 -7.25
CA ASN A 259 8.64 19.20 -7.93
C ASN A 259 8.46 18.17 -9.07
N SER A 260 7.35 18.26 -9.80
CA SER A 260 6.86 17.20 -10.68
C SER A 260 6.97 17.61 -12.15
N ALA A 261 7.25 16.64 -13.02
CA ALA A 261 7.20 16.78 -14.46
C ALA A 261 5.79 17.21 -14.92
N GLU A 262 5.66 17.61 -16.19
CA GLU A 262 4.46 18.27 -16.71
C GLU A 262 3.20 17.38 -16.71
N ARG A 263 3.33 16.05 -16.80
CA ARG A 263 2.20 15.14 -17.05
C ARG A 263 1.66 14.49 -15.77
N ALA A 264 1.01 15.25 -14.90
CA ALA A 264 0.46 14.74 -13.63
C ALA A 264 -0.76 13.83 -13.82
N ILE A 265 -1.77 14.26 -14.58
CA ILE A 265 -3.01 13.49 -14.77
C ILE A 265 -3.38 13.55 -16.25
N PHE A 266 -3.42 12.41 -16.94
CA PHE A 266 -3.53 12.38 -18.39
C PHE A 266 -4.05 11.05 -18.92
N PHE A 267 -4.25 10.98 -20.24
CA PHE A 267 -4.45 9.75 -21.01
C PHE A 267 -3.41 9.72 -22.14
N ALA A 268 -2.73 8.58 -22.34
CA ALA A 268 -1.92 8.29 -23.52
C ALA A 268 -1.65 6.79 -23.70
N ASP A 269 -1.11 6.42 -24.85
CA ASP A 269 -0.54 5.09 -25.21
C ASP A 269 -1.45 3.87 -25.03
N SER A 270 -2.77 4.07 -25.15
CA SER A 270 -3.77 3.00 -25.23
C SER A 270 -4.87 3.39 -26.23
N LYS A 271 -5.60 2.41 -26.77
CA LYS A 271 -6.56 2.63 -27.87
C LYS A 271 -7.83 3.34 -27.46
N GLU A 272 -8.29 3.12 -26.23
CA GLU A 272 -9.51 3.73 -25.69
C GLU A 272 -9.14 4.75 -24.60
N THR A 273 -9.81 5.90 -24.63
CA THR A 273 -9.67 6.97 -23.63
C THR A 273 -10.02 6.47 -22.24
N GLY A 274 -9.19 6.81 -21.25
CA GLY A 274 -9.59 6.81 -19.84
C GLY A 274 -9.89 8.22 -19.37
N TYR A 275 -10.51 8.32 -18.19
CA TYR A 275 -11.08 9.56 -17.71
C TYR A 275 -10.73 9.84 -16.24
N ALA A 276 -10.64 11.13 -15.91
CA ALA A 276 -10.44 11.59 -14.54
C ALA A 276 -11.43 12.68 -14.15
N VAL A 277 -11.89 12.67 -12.90
CA VAL A 277 -12.48 13.80 -12.21
C VAL A 277 -11.45 14.27 -11.17
N VAL A 278 -11.12 15.56 -11.21
CA VAL A 278 -10.10 16.17 -10.34
C VAL A 278 -10.79 17.22 -9.48
N ASP A 279 -10.65 17.10 -8.17
CA ASP A 279 -11.35 17.91 -7.16
C ASP A 279 -10.41 18.25 -6.00
N ASP A 280 -10.19 19.53 -5.71
CA ASP A 280 -9.20 19.98 -4.74
C ASP A 280 -7.80 19.33 -4.95
N VAL A 281 -7.14 19.63 -6.07
CA VAL A 281 -5.78 19.11 -6.35
C VAL A 281 -4.81 20.25 -6.65
N GLN A 282 -3.69 20.27 -5.95
CA GLN A 282 -2.57 21.16 -6.26
C GLN A 282 -1.64 20.49 -7.25
N LEU A 283 -1.54 21.02 -8.47
CA LEU A 283 -0.69 20.41 -9.51
C LEU A 283 0.78 20.86 -9.47
N GLY A 284 1.13 21.88 -8.68
CA GLY A 284 2.52 22.30 -8.49
C GLY A 284 3.29 22.65 -9.77
N GLY A 285 2.61 23.21 -10.77
CA GLY A 285 3.18 23.51 -12.09
C GLY A 285 3.03 22.39 -13.13
N SER A 286 2.58 21.21 -12.72
CA SER A 286 2.18 20.12 -13.61
C SER A 286 0.79 20.37 -14.22
N VAL A 287 0.38 19.50 -15.15
CA VAL A 287 -0.83 19.64 -15.95
C VAL A 287 -1.75 18.43 -15.76
N ASN A 288 -3.05 18.72 -15.64
CA ASN A 288 -4.11 17.76 -15.87
C ASN A 288 -4.68 17.94 -17.28
N SER A 289 -4.50 16.95 -18.14
CA SER A 289 -5.04 16.89 -19.51
C SER A 289 -5.96 15.69 -19.72
N ALA A 290 -6.28 14.92 -18.66
CA ALA A 290 -7.18 13.79 -18.77
C ALA A 290 -8.61 14.24 -19.15
N PRO A 291 -9.26 13.59 -20.11
CA PRO A 291 -10.68 13.82 -20.38
C PRO A 291 -11.54 13.63 -19.13
N LYS A 292 -12.55 14.49 -18.94
CA LYS A 292 -13.37 14.49 -17.73
C LYS A 292 -14.23 13.22 -17.63
N GLY A 293 -14.13 12.53 -16.51
CA GLY A 293 -14.89 11.32 -16.21
C GLY A 293 -16.21 11.56 -15.50
N THR A 294 -16.78 10.48 -14.96
CA THR A 294 -18.08 10.50 -14.28
C THR A 294 -18.03 10.02 -12.83
N LEU A 295 -16.89 9.53 -12.34
CA LEU A 295 -16.72 9.10 -10.95
C LEU A 295 -16.63 10.33 -10.04
N THR A 296 -17.56 10.47 -9.11
CA THR A 296 -17.64 11.58 -8.14
C THR A 296 -17.69 11.04 -6.73
N ALA A 297 -17.38 11.86 -5.73
CA ALA A 297 -17.39 11.45 -4.32
C ALA A 297 -18.74 10.85 -3.89
N SER A 298 -19.86 11.37 -4.42
CA SER A 298 -21.21 10.86 -4.15
C SER A 298 -21.49 9.46 -4.71
N LYS A 299 -20.64 8.95 -5.62
CA LYS A 299 -20.74 7.61 -6.20
C LYS A 299 -19.83 6.60 -5.51
N LEU A 300 -18.99 7.04 -4.58
CA LEU A 300 -18.15 6.12 -3.80
C LEU A 300 -19.01 5.37 -2.78
N PRO A 301 -18.80 4.05 -2.60
CA PRO A 301 -19.58 3.24 -1.67
C PRO A 301 -19.08 3.34 -0.21
N TYR A 302 -18.07 4.17 0.04
CA TYR A 302 -17.50 4.42 1.36
C TYR A 302 -17.22 5.92 1.55
N LYS A 303 -16.94 6.31 2.79
CA LYS A 303 -16.51 7.67 3.12
C LYS A 303 -15.02 7.70 3.42
N VAL A 304 -14.37 8.79 3.04
CA VAL A 304 -12.98 9.08 3.41
C VAL A 304 -12.83 10.58 3.60
N THR A 305 -12.06 10.96 4.62
CA THR A 305 -11.81 12.36 4.94
C THR A 305 -10.77 12.94 4.00
N ALA A 306 -11.15 13.94 3.22
CA ALA A 306 -10.21 14.79 2.49
C ALA A 306 -9.43 15.67 3.48
N LEU A 307 -8.09 15.69 3.37
CA LEU A 307 -7.24 16.55 4.20
C LEU A 307 -7.28 18.02 3.77
N GLY A 308 -7.73 18.31 2.55
CA GLY A 308 -7.47 19.55 1.84
C GLY A 308 -6.10 19.49 1.17
N SER A 309 -6.01 19.71 -0.14
CA SER A 309 -4.75 19.64 -0.92
C SER A 309 -3.61 20.47 -0.32
N ALA A 310 -3.91 21.66 0.21
CA ALA A 310 -2.94 22.53 0.87
C ALA A 310 -2.27 21.90 2.11
N ASN A 311 -2.89 20.89 2.73
CA ASN A 311 -2.37 20.19 3.90
C ASN A 311 -1.58 18.93 3.55
N VAL A 312 -1.73 18.41 2.33
CA VAL A 312 -1.18 17.12 1.92
C VAL A 312 0.35 17.09 2.04
N ALA A 313 1.03 18.09 1.46
CA ALA A 313 2.51 18.11 1.44
C ALA A 313 3.13 18.22 2.85
N ARG A 314 2.44 18.82 3.82
CA ARG A 314 2.91 18.92 5.22
C ARG A 314 2.58 17.69 6.07
N THR A 315 1.53 16.95 5.71
CA THR A 315 1.03 15.83 6.54
C THR A 315 1.55 14.49 6.06
N ILE A 316 1.45 14.21 4.77
CA ILE A 316 1.65 12.87 4.22
C ILE A 316 3.07 12.32 4.39
N PRO A 317 4.17 13.09 4.22
CA PRO A 317 5.51 12.59 4.50
C PRO A 317 5.69 12.07 5.93
N GLY A 318 4.97 12.66 6.90
CA GLY A 318 5.01 12.25 8.30
C GLY A 318 4.23 10.97 8.58
N THR A 319 3.23 10.62 7.76
CA THR A 319 2.31 9.50 8.01
C THR A 319 2.47 8.31 7.07
N ALA A 320 3.03 8.49 5.87
CA ALA A 320 3.25 7.40 4.93
C ALA A 320 4.54 6.61 5.20
N GLY A 321 4.56 5.34 4.76
CA GLY A 321 5.69 4.42 4.91
C GLY A 321 5.61 3.56 6.17
N GLN A 322 6.64 2.78 6.42
CA GLN A 322 6.80 1.99 7.65
C GLN A 322 6.89 2.91 8.88
N LYS A 323 6.16 2.60 9.97
CA LYS A 323 6.03 3.45 11.18
C LYS A 323 6.35 2.77 12.51
N LEU A 324 6.77 1.51 12.51
CA LEU A 324 7.14 0.77 13.74
C LEU A 324 8.64 0.73 13.96
#